data_AF-A0A7V0Z6Y7-F1
#
_entry.id   AF-A0A7V0Z6Y7-F1
#
_cell.length_a   1.000
_cell.length_b   1.000
_cell.length_c   1.000
_cell.angle_alpha   90.00
_cell.angle_beta   90.00
_cell.angle_gamma   90.00
#
_symmetry.space_group_name_H-M   'P 1'
#
loop_
_entity.id
_entity.type
_entity.pdbx_description
1 polymer ?
#
loop_
_entity_poly.entity_id
_entity_poly.type
_entity_poly.pdbx_seq_one_letter_code
_entity_poly.pdbx_strand_id
1 'polypeptide(L)'
;MSPKYHLSSLLLSFFIYHQLSNVEDSIIFYKGNDAYLKGDYTTAEEILTRHNNLFPDSRYSLDALFLLGEINFKKDEYYKAIDYWLRLNQNHPESDYALEGLIRIGDAYSRLKRYDSAIRIYKQVKKNRLANELLQELDLKINENLYYLGKYPGLVEALQDFINTHTDTTKSGGIVARTMLRLARIYITKKEYYSAQVILQRIIDTYPQSPDICEVFFEQANVYKLMGDNQRCKKMLQAIILNKNTLNFYLYAMIELANIYRDEQRYDSSLHYWVKLKDIENYQDMALREIARTYYRMGFIDEAVIVLQTLIKDFPESKFLVDAYLLWAEILKKDGDLLKAKEILSDLLKRRPHQPDVLLELGAIYFGLKYYAEALNYYLQASEAFKDQRDESAKALIQAGDAALAMNDTTNAKRYYLNAGLIAVSEEVKNLSIVRINQMH
;
A
#
# COMPACT_ATOMS: atom_id res chain seq x y z
N MET A 1 50.06 63.08 8.35
CA MET A 1 48.82 62.34 8.01
C MET A 1 49.16 61.30 6.97
N SER A 2 48.68 60.08 7.18
CA SER A 2 49.26 58.80 6.75
C SER A 2 48.54 58.13 5.57
N PRO A 3 49.24 57.70 4.50
CA PRO A 3 48.68 56.81 3.48
C PRO A 3 48.92 55.31 3.77
N LYS A 4 49.83 54.96 4.69
CA LYS A 4 50.26 53.56 4.91
C LYS A 4 49.29 52.68 5.70
N TYR A 5 48.35 53.25 6.46
CA TYR A 5 47.37 52.47 7.25
C TYR A 5 46.07 52.12 6.48
N HIS A 6 45.84 52.72 5.31
CA HIS A 6 44.62 52.45 4.52
C HIS A 6 44.68 51.17 3.69
N LEU A 7 45.86 50.77 3.18
CA LEU A 7 45.98 49.53 2.38
C LEU A 7 45.87 48.25 3.22
N SER A 8 46.39 48.26 4.45
CA SER A 8 46.28 47.11 5.36
C SER A 8 44.85 46.91 5.88
N SER A 9 44.10 47.99 6.13
CA SER A 9 42.69 47.89 6.52
C SER A 9 41.81 47.42 5.35
N LEU A 10 42.10 47.86 4.12
CA LEU A 10 41.40 47.44 2.91
C LEU A 10 41.65 45.96 2.57
N LEU A 11 42.89 45.48 2.73
CA LEU A 11 43.23 44.08 2.50
C LEU A 11 42.64 43.15 3.58
N LEU A 12 42.64 43.59 4.85
CA LEU A 12 42.01 42.84 5.94
C LEU A 12 40.48 42.85 5.81
N SER A 13 39.88 43.98 5.45
CA SER A 13 38.43 44.07 5.19
C SER A 13 38.04 43.27 3.95
N PHE A 14 38.86 43.27 2.90
CA PHE A 14 38.65 42.45 1.70
C PHE A 14 38.74 40.96 2.03
N PHE A 15 39.73 40.56 2.83
CA PHE A 15 39.92 39.17 3.25
C PHE A 15 38.80 38.69 4.19
N ILE A 16 38.41 39.51 5.17
CA ILE A 16 37.29 39.24 6.08
C ILE A 16 35.96 39.24 5.31
N TYR A 17 35.76 40.17 4.37
CA TYR A 17 34.58 40.21 3.51
C TYR A 17 34.48 38.98 2.61
N HIS A 18 35.59 38.53 1.99
CA HIS A 18 35.61 37.29 1.20
C HIS A 18 35.35 36.04 2.07
N GLN A 19 35.89 36.01 3.28
CA GLN A 19 35.70 34.88 4.19
C GLN A 19 34.27 34.83 4.74
N LEU A 20 33.66 36.00 5.04
CA LEU A 20 32.26 36.14 5.43
C LEU A 20 31.31 35.86 4.27
N SER A 21 31.62 36.32 3.04
CA SER A 21 30.80 36.06 1.86
C SER A 21 30.77 34.57 1.52
N ASN A 22 31.88 33.85 1.69
CA ASN A 22 31.94 32.40 1.48
C ASN A 22 31.11 31.62 2.52
N VAL A 23 31.06 32.08 3.78
CA VAL A 23 30.24 31.47 4.83
C VAL A 23 28.76 31.77 4.58
N GLU A 24 28.42 33.02 4.24
CA GLU A 24 27.05 33.45 3.94
C GLU A 24 26.49 32.74 2.70
N ASP A 25 27.27 32.62 1.62
CA ASP A 25 26.98 31.84 0.42
C ASP A 25 26.52 30.41 0.75
N SER A 26 27.36 29.64 1.43
CA SER A 26 27.06 28.25 1.77
C SER A 26 25.82 28.11 2.68
N ILE A 27 25.64 29.03 3.64
CA ILE A 27 24.49 29.00 4.56
C ILE A 27 23.18 29.21 3.81
N ILE A 28 23.13 30.19 2.89
CA ILE A 28 21.90 30.46 2.13
C ILE A 28 21.59 29.28 1.21
N PHE A 29 22.59 28.72 0.53
CA PHE A 29 22.40 27.52 -0.30
C PHE A 29 21.84 26.34 0.52
N TYR A 30 22.48 25.97 1.63
CA TYR A 30 22.04 24.84 2.45
C TYR A 30 20.65 25.05 3.07
N LYS A 31 20.27 26.28 3.43
CA LYS A 31 18.91 26.60 3.88
C LYS A 31 17.88 26.37 2.77
N GLY A 32 18.18 26.78 1.54
CA GLY A 32 17.32 26.54 0.39
C GLY A 32 17.17 25.05 0.09
N ASN A 33 18.28 24.30 0.13
CA ASN A 33 18.27 22.85 -0.07
C ASN A 33 17.51 22.09 1.03
N ASP A 34 17.65 22.49 2.30
CA ASP A 34 16.88 21.91 3.42
C ASP A 34 15.36 22.14 3.23
N ALA A 35 14.96 23.34 2.81
CA ALA A 35 13.56 23.62 2.47
C ALA A 35 13.06 22.73 1.32
N TYR A 36 13.88 22.53 0.28
CA TYR A 36 13.57 21.61 -0.82
C TYR A 36 13.39 20.16 -0.34
N LEU A 37 14.30 19.65 0.49
CA LEU A 37 14.21 18.29 1.05
C LEU A 37 12.98 18.09 1.94
N LYS A 38 12.50 19.15 2.57
CA LYS A 38 11.24 19.17 3.35
C LYS A 38 9.99 19.30 2.47
N GLY A 39 10.14 19.53 1.16
CA GLY A 39 9.05 19.74 0.22
C GLY A 39 8.45 21.15 0.24
N ASP A 40 9.05 22.10 0.97
CA ASP A 40 8.64 23.51 0.95
C ASP A 40 9.27 24.22 -0.26
N TYR A 41 8.69 23.95 -1.42
CA TYR A 41 9.19 24.40 -2.71
C TYR A 41 9.13 25.91 -2.89
N THR A 42 8.16 26.60 -2.28
CA THR A 42 8.04 28.06 -2.37
C THR A 42 9.18 28.74 -1.62
N THR A 43 9.39 28.37 -0.36
CA THR A 43 10.50 28.92 0.45
C THR A 43 11.86 28.55 -0.17
N ALA A 44 12.01 27.31 -0.65
CA ALA A 44 13.23 26.86 -1.30
C ALA A 44 13.54 27.71 -2.55
N GLU A 45 12.54 27.97 -3.39
CA GLU A 45 12.70 28.81 -4.59
C GLU A 45 13.14 30.23 -4.23
N GLU A 46 12.49 30.86 -3.24
CA GLU A 46 12.83 32.22 -2.80
C GLU A 46 14.28 32.31 -2.29
N ILE A 47 14.68 31.37 -1.43
CA ILE A 47 16.02 31.34 -0.82
C ILE A 47 17.09 31.06 -1.87
N LEU A 48 16.89 30.08 -2.76
CA LEU A 48 17.86 29.73 -3.80
C LEU A 48 17.95 30.79 -4.90
N THR A 49 16.84 31.47 -5.23
CA THR A 49 16.86 32.62 -6.14
C THR A 49 17.67 33.76 -5.53
N ARG A 50 17.49 34.04 -4.23
CA ARG A 50 18.28 35.03 -3.51
C ARG A 50 19.76 34.66 -3.48
N HIS A 51 20.09 33.39 -3.23
CA HIS A 51 21.46 32.88 -3.29
C HIS A 51 22.11 33.18 -4.65
N ASN A 52 21.47 32.77 -5.75
CA ASN A 52 22.02 32.93 -7.08
C ASN A 52 22.14 34.40 -7.52
N ASN A 53 21.32 35.30 -6.97
CA ASN A 53 21.42 36.74 -7.23
C ASN A 53 22.56 37.41 -6.45
N LEU A 54 22.81 36.98 -5.20
CA LEU A 54 23.85 37.54 -4.35
C LEU A 54 25.24 36.95 -4.64
N PHE A 55 25.28 35.69 -5.06
CA PHE A 55 26.51 34.93 -5.27
C PHE A 55 26.52 34.26 -6.65
N PRO A 56 26.45 34.99 -7.78
CA PRO A 56 26.34 34.39 -9.10
C PRO A 56 27.56 33.54 -9.51
N ASP A 57 28.75 33.86 -8.99
CA ASP A 57 30.01 33.14 -9.28
C ASP A 57 30.36 32.07 -8.22
N SER A 58 29.43 31.74 -7.32
CA SER A 58 29.67 30.73 -6.29
C SER A 58 29.84 29.34 -6.89
N ARG A 59 30.65 28.50 -6.22
CA ARG A 59 30.70 27.05 -6.47
C ARG A 59 29.35 26.35 -6.32
N TYR A 60 28.41 26.93 -5.57
CA TYR A 60 27.07 26.40 -5.33
C TYR A 60 26.03 26.94 -6.33
N SER A 61 26.38 27.92 -7.18
CA SER A 61 25.43 28.52 -8.13
C SER A 61 24.91 27.51 -9.15
N LEU A 62 25.76 26.53 -9.50
CA LEU A 62 25.39 25.41 -10.35
C LEU A 62 24.32 24.53 -9.71
N ASP A 63 24.58 24.06 -8.50
CA ASP A 63 23.64 23.28 -7.71
C ASP A 63 22.33 24.06 -7.47
N ALA A 64 22.43 25.35 -7.19
CA ALA A 64 21.28 26.23 -6.97
C ALA A 64 20.41 26.36 -8.23
N LEU A 65 21.02 26.59 -9.40
CA LEU A 65 20.29 26.63 -10.68
C LEU A 65 19.64 25.30 -11.01
N PHE A 66 20.33 24.18 -10.77
CA PHE A 66 19.77 22.85 -10.98
C PHE A 66 18.57 22.60 -10.07
N LEU A 67 18.70 22.89 -8.78
CA LEU A 67 17.62 22.75 -7.79
C LEU A 67 16.44 23.69 -8.08
N LEU A 68 16.68 24.93 -8.52
CA LEU A 68 15.62 25.86 -8.95
C LEU A 68 14.83 25.28 -10.13
N GLY A 69 15.50 24.61 -11.06
CA GLY A 69 14.85 23.85 -12.12
C GLY A 69 13.99 22.71 -11.57
N GLU A 70 14.54 21.87 -10.69
CA GLU A 70 13.81 20.75 -10.05
C GLU A 70 12.58 21.23 -9.27
N ILE A 71 12.72 22.29 -8.48
CA ILE A 71 11.64 22.93 -7.72
C ILE A 71 10.50 23.35 -8.64
N ASN A 72 10.84 24.06 -9.73
CA ASN A 72 9.83 24.53 -10.67
C ASN A 72 9.19 23.40 -11.46
N PHE A 73 9.93 22.32 -11.73
CA PHE A 73 9.36 21.11 -12.31
C PHE A 73 8.36 20.44 -11.37
N LYS A 74 8.67 20.34 -10.07
CA LYS A 74 7.76 19.79 -9.04
C LYS A 74 6.51 20.65 -8.82
N LYS A 75 6.60 21.96 -9.08
CA LYS A 75 5.48 22.91 -9.07
C LYS A 75 4.67 22.92 -10.39
N ASP A 76 4.99 22.05 -11.34
CA ASP A 76 4.42 22.04 -12.70
C ASP A 76 4.69 23.31 -13.52
N GLU A 77 5.62 24.18 -13.07
CA GLU A 77 6.09 25.38 -13.78
C GLU A 77 7.17 25.02 -14.82
N TYR A 78 6.85 24.13 -15.75
CA TYR A 78 7.83 23.50 -16.65
C TYR A 78 8.64 24.47 -17.51
N TYR A 79 8.06 25.58 -17.97
CA TYR A 79 8.80 26.58 -18.75
C TYR A 79 9.89 27.28 -17.92
N LYS A 80 9.59 27.55 -16.65
CA LYS A 80 10.53 28.18 -15.71
C LYS A 80 11.63 27.20 -15.31
N ALA A 81 11.27 25.93 -15.13
CA ALA A 81 12.24 24.85 -14.94
C ALA A 81 13.23 24.74 -16.12
N ILE A 82 12.70 24.75 -17.35
CA ILE A 82 13.51 24.75 -18.57
C ILE A 82 14.45 25.96 -18.63
N ASP A 83 13.99 27.16 -18.27
CA ASP A 83 14.84 28.36 -18.24
C ASP A 83 16.06 28.20 -17.32
N TYR A 84 15.85 27.74 -16.09
CA TYR A 84 16.95 27.52 -15.13
C TYR A 84 17.97 26.49 -15.63
N TRP A 85 17.52 25.36 -16.18
CA TRP A 85 18.43 24.36 -16.73
C TRP A 85 19.11 24.80 -18.03
N LEU A 86 18.46 25.64 -18.86
CA LEU A 86 19.11 26.22 -20.04
C LEU A 86 20.23 27.19 -19.64
N ARG A 87 20.02 28.01 -18.61
CA ARG A 87 21.06 28.91 -18.06
C ARG A 87 22.24 28.11 -17.51
N LEU A 88 21.97 27.00 -16.83
CA LEU A 88 23.00 26.07 -16.37
C LEU A 88 23.86 25.56 -17.53
N ASN A 89 23.22 25.10 -18.61
CA ASN A 89 23.92 24.55 -19.77
C ASN A 89 24.68 25.60 -20.59
N GLN A 90 24.21 26.84 -20.63
CA GLN A 90 24.88 27.94 -21.34
C GLN A 90 26.16 28.38 -20.64
N ASN A 91 26.13 28.43 -19.30
CA ASN A 91 27.24 28.96 -18.52
C ASN A 91 28.29 27.90 -18.19
N HIS A 92 27.89 26.62 -18.09
CA HIS A 92 28.76 25.52 -17.64
C HIS A 92 28.50 24.21 -18.40
N PRO A 93 28.68 24.18 -19.74
CA PRO A 93 28.38 23.03 -20.59
C PRO A 93 29.20 21.77 -20.27
N GLU A 94 30.32 21.91 -19.56
CA GLU A 94 31.22 20.83 -19.15
C GLU A 94 30.87 20.18 -17.80
N SER A 95 29.94 20.75 -17.03
CA SER A 95 29.57 20.24 -15.72
C SER A 95 28.77 18.94 -15.80
N ASP A 96 28.85 18.08 -14.78
CA ASP A 96 28.03 16.87 -14.67
C ASP A 96 26.52 17.22 -14.67
N TYR A 97 26.17 18.37 -14.08
CA TYR A 97 24.82 18.91 -14.10
C TYR A 97 24.32 19.32 -15.50
N ALA A 98 25.20 19.63 -16.45
CA ALA A 98 24.78 20.03 -17.78
C ALA A 98 24.11 18.88 -18.54
N LEU A 99 24.64 17.66 -18.38
CA LEU A 99 24.04 16.47 -18.97
C LEU A 99 22.68 16.17 -18.33
N GLU A 100 22.62 16.19 -17.00
CA GLU A 100 21.39 15.94 -16.26
C GLU A 100 20.33 17.02 -16.53
N GLY A 101 20.72 18.29 -16.57
CA GLY A 101 19.86 19.42 -16.91
C GLY A 101 19.26 19.30 -18.31
N LEU A 102 20.01 18.83 -19.31
CA LEU A 102 19.44 18.53 -20.64
C LEU A 102 18.39 17.42 -20.59
N ILE A 103 18.63 16.35 -19.82
CA ILE A 103 17.65 15.28 -19.65
C ILE A 103 16.37 15.83 -19.03
N ARG A 104 16.51 16.65 -17.99
CA ARG A 104 15.38 17.31 -17.31
C ARG A 104 14.61 18.27 -18.20
N ILE A 105 15.28 19.00 -19.08
CA ILE A 105 14.62 19.80 -20.14
C ILE A 105 13.79 18.89 -21.05
N GLY A 106 14.33 17.74 -21.46
CA GLY A 106 13.57 16.75 -22.23
C GLY A 106 12.34 16.25 -21.48
N ASP A 107 12.47 15.94 -20.19
CA ASP A 107 11.37 15.50 -19.33
C ASP A 107 10.30 16.60 -19.21
N ALA A 108 10.69 17.86 -19.06
CA ALA A 108 9.79 19.01 -19.01
C ALA A 108 9.03 19.22 -20.33
N TYR A 109 9.71 19.08 -21.48
CA TYR A 109 9.03 19.10 -22.77
C TYR A 109 8.04 17.95 -22.92
N SER A 110 8.37 16.76 -22.40
CA SER A 110 7.46 15.61 -22.40
C SER A 110 6.20 15.91 -21.57
N ARG A 111 6.35 16.50 -20.37
CA ARG A 111 5.22 16.94 -19.52
C ARG A 111 4.36 18.02 -20.17
N LEU A 112 4.98 18.93 -20.92
CA LEU A 112 4.30 19.94 -21.75
C LEU A 112 3.62 19.34 -23.00
N LYS A 113 3.67 18.01 -23.20
CA LYS A 113 3.16 17.31 -24.39
C LYS A 113 3.85 17.72 -25.69
N ARG A 114 5.03 18.35 -25.59
CA ARG A 114 5.89 18.74 -26.72
C ARG A 114 6.86 17.60 -27.03
N TYR A 115 6.29 16.47 -27.43
CA TYR A 115 7.02 15.20 -27.58
C TYR A 115 8.14 15.27 -28.63
N ASP A 116 7.93 16.00 -29.73
CA ASP A 116 8.93 16.25 -30.77
C ASP A 116 10.17 16.98 -30.21
N SER A 117 9.93 17.95 -29.32
CA SER A 117 10.96 18.76 -28.67
C SER A 117 11.71 17.90 -27.64
N ALA A 118 10.99 17.11 -26.84
CA ALA A 118 11.59 16.15 -25.91
C ALA A 118 12.51 15.15 -26.61
N ILE A 119 12.02 14.49 -27.68
CA ILE A 119 12.81 13.53 -28.48
C ILE A 119 14.08 14.17 -29.03
N ARG A 120 13.99 15.42 -29.51
CA ARG A 120 15.16 16.14 -30.04
C ARG A 120 16.23 16.33 -28.97
N ILE A 121 15.82 16.74 -27.77
CA ILE A 121 16.73 16.94 -26.63
C ILE A 121 17.36 15.61 -26.21
N TYR A 122 16.59 14.53 -26.04
CA TYR A 122 17.15 13.22 -25.70
C TYR A 122 18.15 12.72 -26.75
N LYS A 123 17.84 12.88 -28.05
CA LYS A 123 18.77 12.53 -29.13
C LYS A 123 20.04 13.38 -29.13
N GLN A 124 19.97 14.62 -28.67
CA GLN A 124 21.14 15.47 -28.47
C GLN A 124 22.01 14.94 -27.32
N VAL A 125 21.40 14.61 -26.17
CA VAL A 125 22.09 14.04 -25.01
C VAL A 125 22.81 12.74 -25.37
N LYS A 126 22.16 11.85 -26.14
CA LYS A 126 22.76 10.58 -26.61
C LYS A 126 24.05 10.73 -27.42
N LYS A 127 24.29 11.90 -28.04
CA LYS A 127 25.53 12.15 -28.79
C LYS A 127 26.72 12.50 -27.89
N ASN A 128 26.47 12.79 -26.62
CA ASN A 128 27.51 13.10 -25.64
C ASN A 128 28.16 11.80 -25.14
N ARG A 129 29.50 11.73 -25.17
CA ARG A 129 30.28 10.55 -24.74
C ARG A 129 30.06 10.19 -23.26
N LEU A 130 29.69 11.17 -22.43
CA LEU A 130 29.41 10.97 -21.01
C LEU A 130 28.07 10.28 -20.76
N ALA A 131 27.18 10.19 -21.76
CA ALA A 131 25.86 9.59 -21.62
C ALA A 131 25.86 8.05 -21.74
N ASN A 132 27.02 7.39 -21.83
CA ASN A 132 27.12 5.95 -22.12
C ASN A 132 26.33 5.07 -21.13
N GLU A 133 26.30 5.43 -19.84
CA GLU A 133 25.56 4.70 -18.82
C GLU A 133 24.04 4.96 -18.87
N LEU A 134 23.61 6.04 -19.52
CA LEU A 134 22.23 6.50 -19.60
C LEU A 134 21.55 6.19 -20.95
N LEU A 135 22.28 5.57 -21.90
CA LEU A 135 21.77 5.36 -23.27
C LEU A 135 20.45 4.59 -23.28
N GLN A 136 20.34 3.53 -22.48
CA GLN A 136 19.12 2.73 -22.40
C GLN A 136 17.95 3.52 -21.79
N GLU A 137 18.20 4.38 -20.80
CA GLU A 137 17.17 5.25 -20.23
C GLU A 137 16.66 6.27 -21.25
N LEU A 138 17.59 6.89 -21.99
CA LEU A 138 17.25 7.83 -23.04
C LEU A 138 16.46 7.16 -24.16
N ASP A 139 16.82 5.94 -24.55
CA ASP A 139 16.08 5.18 -25.56
C ASP A 139 14.67 4.81 -25.09
N LEU A 140 14.48 4.45 -23.82
CA LEU A 140 13.15 4.24 -23.27
C LEU A 140 12.32 5.53 -23.33
N LYS A 141 12.86 6.65 -22.84
CA LYS A 141 12.18 7.97 -22.89
C LYS A 141 11.82 8.37 -24.33
N ILE A 142 12.70 8.11 -25.29
CA ILE A 142 12.44 8.38 -26.72
C ILE A 142 11.28 7.52 -27.23
N ASN A 143 11.27 6.21 -26.96
CA ASN A 143 10.21 5.30 -27.38
C ASN A 143 8.84 5.72 -26.83
N GLU A 144 8.77 6.11 -25.55
CA GLU A 144 7.54 6.59 -24.94
C GLU A 144 7.02 7.89 -25.58
N ASN A 145 7.91 8.84 -25.85
CA ASN A 145 7.54 10.08 -26.52
C ASN A 145 7.14 9.84 -27.99
N LEU A 146 7.75 8.86 -28.66
CA LEU A 146 7.35 8.44 -30.02
C LEU A 146 5.94 7.83 -30.02
N TYR A 147 5.58 7.06 -28.99
CA TYR A 147 4.21 6.59 -28.80
C TYR A 147 3.23 7.76 -28.71
N TYR A 148 3.50 8.75 -27.85
CA TYR A 148 2.61 9.90 -27.72
C TYR A 148 2.53 10.78 -28.97
N LEU A 149 3.54 10.73 -29.84
CA LEU A 149 3.56 11.37 -31.16
C LEU A 149 2.79 10.57 -32.23
N GLY A 150 2.22 9.42 -31.88
CA GLY A 150 1.48 8.53 -32.79
C GLY A 150 2.37 7.71 -33.72
N LYS A 151 3.65 7.53 -33.39
CA LYS A 151 4.58 6.69 -34.18
C LYS A 151 4.46 5.21 -33.86
N TYR A 152 3.81 4.86 -32.76
CA TYR A 152 3.40 3.50 -32.44
C TYR A 152 1.87 3.43 -32.36
N PRO A 153 1.26 2.29 -32.73
CA PRO A 153 -0.17 2.06 -32.51
C PRO A 153 -0.58 2.18 -31.03
N GLY A 154 0.33 1.84 -30.12
CA GLY A 154 0.12 1.85 -28.69
C GLY A 154 1.43 1.87 -27.90
N LEU A 155 1.30 2.06 -26.58
CA LEU A 155 2.44 2.06 -25.66
C LEU A 155 3.09 0.68 -25.57
N VAL A 156 2.30 -0.39 -25.71
CA VAL A 156 2.78 -1.78 -25.69
C VAL A 156 3.82 -2.00 -26.79
N GLU A 157 3.53 -1.53 -28.00
CA GLU A 157 4.39 -1.66 -29.15
C GLU A 157 5.70 -0.87 -28.97
N ALA A 158 5.63 0.34 -28.41
CA ALA A 158 6.81 1.15 -28.12
C ALA A 158 7.72 0.50 -27.06
N LEU A 159 7.14 -0.05 -25.98
CA LEU A 159 7.91 -0.75 -24.96
C LEU A 159 8.50 -2.07 -25.50
N GLN A 160 7.75 -2.78 -26.34
CA GLN A 160 8.22 -4.02 -26.95
C GLN A 160 9.39 -3.77 -27.91
N ASP A 161 9.35 -2.69 -28.70
CA ASP A 161 10.45 -2.26 -29.56
C ASP A 161 11.71 -1.95 -28.74
N PHE A 162 11.57 -1.19 -27.65
CA PHE A 162 12.66 -0.96 -26.70
C PHE A 162 13.24 -2.28 -26.16
N ILE A 163 12.42 -3.19 -25.64
CA ILE A 163 12.85 -4.47 -25.07
C ILE A 163 13.54 -5.37 -26.12
N ASN A 164 13.11 -5.32 -27.38
CA ASN A 164 13.68 -6.17 -28.43
C ASN A 164 14.99 -5.60 -28.99
N THR A 165 15.17 -4.29 -28.94
CA THR A 165 16.38 -3.60 -29.40
C THR A 165 17.46 -3.49 -28.32
N HIS A 166 17.09 -3.68 -27.05
CA HIS A 166 18.00 -3.61 -25.91
C HIS A 166 18.05 -4.96 -25.21
N THR A 167 19.22 -5.62 -25.27
CA THR A 167 19.50 -6.81 -24.46
C THR A 167 20.53 -6.45 -23.42
N ASP A 168 20.23 -6.77 -22.17
CA ASP A 168 21.20 -6.68 -21.10
C ASP A 168 21.92 -8.02 -21.00
N THR A 169 23.25 -7.99 -21.02
CA THR A 169 24.07 -9.21 -20.91
C THR A 169 24.25 -9.63 -19.46
N THR A 170 23.92 -8.76 -18.51
CA THR A 170 23.95 -9.04 -17.08
C THR A 170 22.74 -9.88 -16.67
N LYS A 171 22.89 -10.66 -15.60
CA LYS A 171 21.79 -11.41 -14.99
C LYS A 171 20.80 -10.52 -14.21
N SER A 172 21.11 -9.23 -14.03
CA SER A 172 20.21 -8.26 -13.40
C SER A 172 19.19 -7.67 -14.37
N GLY A 173 19.51 -7.58 -15.67
CA GLY A 173 18.59 -7.04 -16.68
C GLY A 173 18.32 -5.53 -16.62
N GLY A 174 18.72 -4.86 -15.53
CA GLY A 174 18.66 -3.41 -15.38
C GLY A 174 17.31 -2.81 -15.78
N ILE A 175 17.36 -1.76 -16.60
CA ILE A 175 16.17 -1.08 -17.11
C ILE A 175 15.35 -1.95 -18.07
N VAL A 176 15.96 -2.94 -18.74
CA VAL A 176 15.24 -3.88 -19.63
C VAL A 176 14.29 -4.74 -18.81
N ALA A 177 14.77 -5.36 -17.72
CA ALA A 177 13.93 -6.16 -16.81
C ALA A 177 12.81 -5.33 -16.19
N ARG A 178 13.11 -4.09 -15.75
CA ARG A 178 12.10 -3.17 -15.20
C ARG A 178 11.05 -2.78 -16.23
N THR A 179 11.45 -2.57 -17.48
CA THR A 179 10.53 -2.24 -18.57
C THR A 179 9.65 -3.42 -18.94
N MET A 180 10.20 -4.64 -18.94
CA MET A 180 9.42 -5.87 -19.10
C MET A 180 8.39 -6.04 -17.98
N LEU A 181 8.76 -5.78 -16.72
CA LEU A 181 7.82 -5.84 -15.59
C LEU A 181 6.67 -4.83 -15.76
N ARG A 182 7.00 -3.60 -16.18
CA ARG A 182 5.97 -2.59 -16.51
C ARG A 182 5.07 -3.04 -17.67
N LEU A 183 5.62 -3.65 -18.71
CA LEU A 183 4.84 -4.19 -19.81
C LEU A 183 3.90 -5.30 -19.34
N ALA A 184 4.37 -6.21 -18.50
CA ALA A 184 3.54 -7.24 -17.89
C ALA A 184 2.36 -6.65 -17.11
N ARG A 185 2.59 -5.59 -16.31
CA ARG A 185 1.52 -4.88 -15.59
C ARG A 185 0.47 -4.28 -16.52
N ILE A 186 0.88 -3.71 -17.65
CA ILE A 186 -0.07 -3.22 -18.66
C ILE A 186 -0.95 -4.37 -19.16
N TYR A 187 -0.38 -5.53 -19.48
CA TYR A 187 -1.17 -6.70 -19.86
C TYR A 187 -2.12 -7.18 -18.75
N ILE A 188 -1.69 -7.15 -17.48
CA ILE A 188 -2.55 -7.48 -16.34
C ILE A 188 -3.75 -6.53 -16.26
N THR A 189 -3.53 -5.21 -16.40
CA THR A 189 -4.63 -4.22 -16.37
C THR A 189 -5.61 -4.40 -17.53
N LYS A 190 -5.14 -4.86 -18.69
CA LYS A 190 -5.97 -5.23 -19.84
C LYS A 190 -6.65 -6.60 -19.70
N LYS A 191 -6.39 -7.33 -18.60
CA LYS A 191 -6.83 -8.71 -18.35
C LYS A 191 -6.26 -9.73 -19.36
N GLU A 192 -5.18 -9.38 -20.05
CA GLU A 192 -4.45 -10.25 -20.96
C GLU A 192 -3.44 -11.11 -20.19
N TYR A 193 -3.95 -12.02 -19.34
CA TYR A 193 -3.14 -12.76 -18.38
C TYR A 193 -2.06 -13.65 -19.02
N TYR A 194 -2.34 -14.26 -20.18
CA TYR A 194 -1.35 -15.09 -20.88
C TYR A 194 -0.16 -14.27 -21.39
N SER A 195 -0.41 -13.09 -21.97
CA SER A 195 0.63 -12.17 -22.42
C SER A 195 1.50 -11.71 -21.25
N ALA A 196 0.88 -11.37 -20.11
CA ALA A 196 1.60 -11.02 -18.88
C ALA A 196 2.50 -12.16 -18.40
N GLN A 197 1.99 -13.40 -18.38
CA GLN A 197 2.75 -14.58 -17.97
C GLN A 197 3.99 -14.84 -18.83
N VAL A 198 3.86 -14.70 -20.16
CA VAL A 198 5.00 -14.86 -21.08
C VAL A 198 6.11 -13.87 -20.76
N ILE A 199 5.76 -12.60 -20.51
CA ILE A 199 6.74 -11.57 -20.17
C ILE A 199 7.37 -11.82 -18.79
N LEU A 200 6.56 -12.10 -17.76
CA LEU A 200 7.05 -12.38 -16.40
C LEU A 200 7.98 -13.60 -16.38
N GLN A 201 7.62 -14.67 -17.07
CA GLN A 201 8.45 -15.87 -17.17
C GLN A 201 9.78 -15.56 -17.89
N ARG A 202 9.73 -14.78 -18.98
CA ARG A 202 10.94 -14.34 -19.68
C ARG A 202 11.89 -13.59 -18.74
N ILE A 203 11.39 -12.74 -17.83
CA ILE A 203 12.25 -12.04 -16.84
C ILE A 203 12.92 -13.05 -15.91
N ILE A 204 12.18 -14.04 -15.39
CA ILE A 204 12.72 -15.05 -14.48
C ILE A 204 13.83 -15.87 -15.15
N ASP A 205 13.61 -16.26 -16.41
CA ASP A 205 14.54 -17.12 -17.14
C ASP A 205 15.82 -16.35 -17.57
N THR A 206 15.68 -15.07 -17.93
CA THR A 206 16.78 -14.27 -18.48
C THR A 206 17.51 -13.44 -17.42
N TYR A 207 16.78 -12.88 -16.46
CA TYR A 207 17.26 -11.94 -15.45
C TYR A 207 16.95 -12.38 -14.00
N PRO A 208 17.39 -13.58 -13.58
CA PRO A 208 17.05 -14.13 -12.26
C PRO A 208 17.67 -13.35 -11.09
N GLN A 209 18.64 -12.47 -11.34
CA GLN A 209 19.28 -11.61 -10.33
C GLN A 209 18.77 -10.17 -10.40
N SER A 210 17.65 -9.93 -11.09
CA SER A 210 17.03 -8.60 -11.12
C SER A 210 16.71 -8.13 -9.70
N PRO A 211 16.99 -6.87 -9.35
CA PRO A 211 16.51 -6.28 -8.09
C PRO A 211 15.00 -6.40 -7.92
N ASP A 212 14.26 -6.42 -9.03
CA ASP A 212 12.81 -6.46 -9.08
C ASP A 212 12.27 -7.92 -9.10
N ILE A 213 13.11 -8.95 -8.93
CA ILE A 213 12.71 -10.37 -9.11
C ILE A 213 11.62 -10.82 -8.12
N CYS A 214 11.61 -10.30 -6.89
CA CYS A 214 10.55 -10.61 -5.91
C CYS A 214 9.21 -10.02 -6.35
N GLU A 215 9.24 -8.83 -6.95
CA GLU A 215 8.06 -8.17 -7.51
C GLU A 215 7.55 -8.94 -8.73
N VAL A 216 8.44 -9.48 -9.57
CA VAL A 216 8.07 -10.36 -10.70
C VAL A 216 7.33 -11.60 -10.21
N PHE A 217 7.84 -12.30 -9.19
CA PHE A 217 7.15 -13.46 -8.61
C PHE A 217 5.80 -13.07 -8.00
N PHE A 218 5.71 -11.91 -7.36
CA PHE A 218 4.47 -11.40 -6.79
C PHE A 218 3.41 -11.15 -7.86
N GLU A 219 3.76 -10.44 -8.94
CA GLU A 219 2.85 -10.20 -10.06
C GLU A 219 2.44 -11.52 -10.72
N GLN A 220 3.37 -12.46 -10.88
CA GLN A 220 3.06 -13.76 -11.47
C GLN A 220 2.12 -14.59 -10.58
N ALA A 221 2.31 -14.57 -9.26
CA ALA A 221 1.41 -15.19 -8.29
C ALA A 221 0.00 -14.60 -8.37
N ASN A 222 -0.12 -13.27 -8.44
CA ASN A 222 -1.40 -12.59 -8.57
C ASN A 222 -2.12 -12.96 -9.87
N VAL A 223 -1.40 -13.03 -10.98
CA VAL A 223 -1.99 -13.48 -12.25
C VAL A 223 -2.47 -14.92 -12.16
N TYR A 224 -1.68 -15.84 -11.57
CA TYR A 224 -2.13 -17.22 -11.37
C TYR A 224 -3.35 -17.31 -10.45
N LYS A 225 -3.43 -16.48 -9.40
CA LYS A 225 -4.61 -16.36 -8.53
C LYS A 225 -5.84 -15.89 -9.31
N LEU A 226 -5.71 -14.88 -10.16
CA LEU A 226 -6.80 -14.40 -11.04
C LEU A 226 -7.25 -15.46 -12.06
N MET A 227 -6.35 -16.35 -12.47
CA MET A 227 -6.64 -17.48 -13.34
C MET A 227 -7.21 -18.70 -12.58
N GLY A 228 -7.25 -18.67 -11.24
CA GLY A 228 -7.65 -19.81 -10.41
C GLY A 228 -6.60 -20.94 -10.33
N ASP A 229 -5.37 -20.71 -10.79
CA ASP A 229 -4.29 -21.69 -10.76
C ASP A 229 -3.53 -21.64 -9.44
N ASN A 230 -4.12 -22.21 -8.39
CA ASN A 230 -3.54 -22.25 -7.05
C ASN A 230 -2.19 -22.97 -7.00
N GLN A 231 -1.95 -23.97 -7.86
CA GLN A 231 -0.71 -24.73 -7.84
C GLN A 231 0.47 -23.88 -8.33
N ARG A 232 0.31 -23.17 -9.46
CA ARG A 232 1.35 -22.26 -9.94
C ARG A 232 1.48 -21.02 -9.07
N CYS A 233 0.37 -20.51 -8.54
CA CYS A 233 0.39 -19.43 -7.55
C CYS A 233 1.28 -19.78 -6.34
N LYS A 234 1.05 -20.94 -5.70
CA LYS A 234 1.86 -21.41 -4.56
C LYS A 234 3.35 -21.49 -4.90
N LYS A 235 3.72 -21.98 -6.09
CA LYS A 235 5.13 -22.05 -6.50
C LYS A 235 5.79 -20.67 -6.53
N MET A 236 5.08 -19.66 -7.03
CA MET A 236 5.60 -18.29 -7.08
C MET A 236 5.70 -17.67 -5.68
N LEU A 237 4.71 -17.87 -4.83
CA LEU A 237 4.77 -17.43 -3.42
C LEU A 237 5.93 -18.10 -2.66
N GLN A 238 6.19 -19.38 -2.91
CA GLN A 238 7.36 -20.07 -2.35
C GLN A 238 8.69 -19.49 -2.86
N ALA A 239 8.77 -19.11 -4.14
CA ALA A 239 9.95 -18.46 -4.70
C ALA A 239 10.26 -17.10 -4.04
N ILE A 240 9.23 -16.35 -3.65
CA ILE A 240 9.36 -15.11 -2.86
C ILE A 240 9.97 -15.41 -1.49
N ILE A 241 9.47 -16.43 -0.79
CA ILE A 241 9.96 -16.80 0.56
C ILE A 241 11.44 -17.21 0.53
N LEU A 242 11.89 -17.85 -0.56
CA LEU A 242 13.29 -18.23 -0.75
C LEU A 242 14.19 -17.02 -1.04
N ASN A 243 13.69 -16.03 -1.78
CA ASN A 243 14.40 -14.78 -2.08
C ASN A 243 14.11 -13.71 -1.02
N LYS A 244 14.74 -13.83 0.16
CA LYS A 244 14.56 -12.96 1.36
C LYS A 244 14.80 -11.45 1.15
N ASN A 245 14.92 -10.95 -0.08
CA ASN A 245 15.32 -9.59 -0.41
C ASN A 245 14.21 -8.54 -0.24
N THR A 246 13.02 -8.90 0.27
CA THR A 246 12.01 -7.90 0.61
C THR A 246 11.05 -8.40 1.69
N LEU A 247 11.09 -7.79 2.87
CA LEU A 247 10.25 -8.18 4.02
C LEU A 247 8.73 -8.10 3.69
N ASN A 248 8.31 -7.09 2.92
CA ASN A 248 6.90 -6.90 2.57
C ASN A 248 6.36 -8.03 1.69
N PHE A 249 7.09 -8.46 0.65
CA PHE A 249 6.66 -9.57 -0.20
C PHE A 249 6.73 -10.90 0.54
N TYR A 250 7.72 -11.08 1.42
CA TYR A 250 7.86 -12.26 2.28
C TYR A 250 6.61 -12.48 3.14
N LEU A 251 6.15 -11.44 3.83
CA LEU A 251 4.98 -11.50 4.72
C LEU A 251 3.69 -11.78 3.94
N TYR A 252 3.49 -11.08 2.82
CA TYR A 252 2.37 -11.36 1.92
C TYR A 252 2.37 -12.81 1.46
N ALA A 253 3.51 -13.32 0.99
CA ALA A 253 3.60 -14.67 0.48
C ALA A 253 3.29 -15.74 1.52
N MET A 254 3.72 -15.55 2.77
CA MET A 254 3.38 -16.45 3.87
C MET A 254 1.89 -16.46 4.20
N ILE A 255 1.29 -15.28 4.30
CA ILE A 255 -0.15 -15.13 4.59
C ILE A 255 -0.98 -15.80 3.49
N GLU A 256 -0.67 -15.50 2.23
CA GLU A 256 -1.38 -16.07 1.09
C GLU A 256 -1.20 -17.58 0.97
N LEU A 257 0.00 -18.11 1.19
CA LEU A 257 0.21 -19.56 1.24
C LEU A 257 -0.61 -20.20 2.37
N ALA A 258 -0.61 -19.60 3.56
CA ALA A 258 -1.37 -20.10 4.69
C ALA A 258 -2.88 -20.16 4.39
N ASN A 259 -3.41 -19.13 3.74
CA ASN A 259 -4.80 -19.06 3.30
C ASN A 259 -5.12 -20.12 2.23
N ILE A 260 -4.30 -20.21 1.17
CA ILE A 260 -4.51 -21.21 0.10
C ILE A 260 -4.49 -22.64 0.68
N TYR A 261 -3.53 -22.96 1.56
CA TYR A 261 -3.48 -24.29 2.18
C TYR A 261 -4.67 -24.56 3.09
N ARG A 262 -5.18 -23.55 3.81
CA ARG A 262 -6.40 -23.70 4.61
C ARG A 262 -7.62 -23.97 3.73
N ASP A 263 -7.76 -23.25 2.62
CA ASP A 263 -8.87 -23.41 1.68
C ASP A 263 -8.82 -24.79 0.99
N GLU A 264 -7.62 -25.32 0.75
CA GLU A 264 -7.38 -26.71 0.32
C GLU A 264 -7.55 -27.75 1.44
N GLN A 265 -7.95 -27.35 2.65
CA GLN A 265 -8.06 -28.20 3.86
C GLN A 265 -6.73 -28.88 4.28
N ARG A 266 -5.61 -28.37 3.79
CA ARG A 266 -4.25 -28.81 4.18
C ARG A 266 -3.79 -28.03 5.41
N TYR A 267 -4.44 -28.27 6.53
CA TYR A 267 -4.28 -27.48 7.75
C TYR A 267 -2.86 -27.50 8.32
N ASP A 268 -2.13 -28.62 8.26
CA ASP A 268 -0.74 -28.69 8.72
C ASP A 268 0.18 -27.73 7.95
N SER A 269 -0.03 -27.65 6.64
CA SER A 269 0.71 -26.73 5.78
C SER A 269 0.31 -25.28 6.04
N SER A 270 -0.96 -25.01 6.37
CA SER A 270 -1.41 -23.68 6.80
C SER A 270 -0.76 -23.25 8.12
N LEU A 271 -0.81 -24.12 9.13
CA LEU A 271 -0.20 -23.90 10.45
C LEU A 271 1.30 -23.64 10.34
N HIS A 272 2.01 -24.34 9.45
CA HIS A 272 3.43 -24.11 9.21
C HIS A 272 3.77 -22.64 8.93
N TYR A 273 2.96 -21.95 8.11
CA TYR A 273 3.20 -20.53 7.80
C TYR A 273 2.70 -19.62 8.93
N TRP A 274 1.54 -19.92 9.54
CA TRP A 274 1.04 -19.10 10.64
C TRP A 274 1.94 -19.13 11.88
N VAL A 275 2.53 -20.28 12.22
CA VAL A 275 3.49 -20.40 13.31
C VAL A 275 4.72 -19.54 13.05
N LYS A 276 5.25 -19.54 11.83
CA LYS A 276 6.36 -18.65 11.47
C LYS A 276 5.97 -17.16 11.54
N LEU A 277 4.75 -16.81 11.15
CA LEU A 277 4.24 -15.42 11.26
C LEU A 277 4.04 -14.99 12.71
N LYS A 278 3.73 -15.92 13.62
CA LYS A 278 3.61 -15.66 15.06
C LYS A 278 4.93 -15.17 15.68
N ASP A 279 6.06 -15.55 15.10
CA ASP A 279 7.38 -15.12 15.58
C ASP A 279 7.81 -13.73 15.05
N ILE A 280 6.99 -13.10 14.19
CA ILE A 280 7.28 -11.80 13.59
C ILE A 280 6.52 -10.69 14.33
N GLU A 281 7.24 -9.65 14.73
CA GLU A 281 6.67 -8.47 15.39
C GLU A 281 5.53 -7.86 14.56
N ASN A 282 4.47 -7.40 15.23
CA ASN A 282 3.22 -6.88 14.64
C ASN A 282 2.32 -7.88 13.90
N TYR A 283 2.70 -9.16 13.81
CA TYR A 283 1.88 -10.22 13.19
C TYR A 283 1.42 -11.29 14.18
N GLN A 284 1.87 -11.20 15.43
CA GLN A 284 1.70 -12.22 16.46
C GLN A 284 0.22 -12.47 16.80
N ASP A 285 -0.54 -11.41 17.05
CA ASP A 285 -1.96 -11.47 17.38
C ASP A 285 -2.81 -11.96 16.20
N MET A 286 -2.52 -11.48 14.99
CA MET A 286 -3.14 -11.94 13.75
C MET A 286 -2.91 -13.44 13.54
N ALA A 287 -1.67 -13.89 13.71
CA ALA A 287 -1.26 -15.28 13.53
C ALA A 287 -1.91 -16.19 14.59
N LEU A 288 -1.92 -15.79 15.87
CA LEU A 288 -2.59 -16.54 16.95
C LEU A 288 -4.07 -16.78 16.64
N ARG A 289 -4.80 -15.75 16.20
CA ARG A 289 -6.21 -15.91 15.80
C ARG A 289 -6.35 -16.91 14.64
N GLU A 290 -5.49 -16.86 13.64
CA GLU A 290 -5.58 -17.78 12.49
C GLU A 290 -5.15 -19.21 12.84
N ILE A 291 -4.18 -19.39 13.74
CA ILE A 291 -3.80 -20.69 14.31
C ILE A 291 -5.00 -21.30 15.05
N ALA A 292 -5.66 -20.53 15.93
CA ALA A 292 -6.84 -20.98 16.66
C ALA A 292 -7.97 -21.41 15.71
N ARG A 293 -8.27 -20.60 14.69
CA ARG A 293 -9.24 -20.93 13.64
C ARG A 293 -8.88 -22.21 12.91
N THR A 294 -7.59 -22.44 12.67
CA THR A 294 -7.11 -23.63 11.96
C THR A 294 -7.24 -24.87 12.83
N TYR A 295 -6.84 -24.83 14.09
CA TYR A 295 -7.05 -25.93 15.05
C TYR A 295 -8.52 -26.28 15.22
N TYR A 296 -9.38 -25.25 15.34
CA TYR A 296 -10.82 -25.46 15.42
C TYR A 296 -11.38 -26.20 14.20
N ARG A 297 -10.95 -25.82 12.98
CA ARG A 297 -11.35 -26.51 11.73
C ARG A 297 -10.83 -27.94 11.62
N MET A 298 -9.73 -28.27 12.29
CA MET A 298 -9.20 -29.63 12.39
C MET A 298 -9.93 -30.48 13.44
N GLY A 299 -10.73 -29.86 14.31
CA GLY A 299 -11.37 -30.53 15.46
C GLY A 299 -10.49 -30.58 16.71
N PHE A 300 -9.33 -29.93 16.70
CA PHE A 300 -8.43 -29.79 17.86
C PHE A 300 -8.91 -28.65 18.75
N ILE A 301 -9.97 -28.93 19.52
CA ILE A 301 -10.70 -27.93 20.30
C ILE A 301 -9.85 -27.38 21.45
N ASP A 302 -9.16 -28.24 22.19
CA ASP A 302 -8.36 -27.84 23.35
C ASP A 302 -7.19 -26.93 22.93
N GLU A 303 -6.50 -27.30 21.85
CA GLU A 303 -5.42 -26.52 21.26
C GLU A 303 -5.92 -25.16 20.75
N ALA A 304 -7.09 -25.12 20.12
CA ALA A 304 -7.71 -23.87 19.69
C ALA A 304 -7.96 -22.94 20.89
N VAL A 305 -8.52 -23.46 21.99
CA VAL A 305 -8.80 -22.68 23.20
C VAL A 305 -7.52 -22.16 23.85
N ILE A 306 -6.46 -22.97 23.95
CA ILE A 306 -5.16 -22.55 24.50
C ILE A 306 -4.59 -21.36 23.69
N VAL A 307 -4.67 -21.43 22.36
CA VAL A 307 -4.18 -20.36 21.48
C VAL A 307 -5.02 -19.09 21.62
N LEU A 308 -6.35 -19.21 21.75
CA LEU A 308 -7.24 -18.06 22.00
C LEU A 308 -6.94 -17.39 23.34
N GLN A 309 -6.75 -18.18 24.40
CA GLN A 309 -6.37 -17.66 25.72
C GLN A 309 -5.03 -16.93 25.68
N THR A 310 -4.07 -17.44 24.91
CA THR A 310 -2.78 -16.79 24.68
C THR A 310 -2.98 -15.42 24.02
N LEU A 311 -3.80 -15.35 22.96
CA LEU A 311 -4.11 -14.08 22.29
C LEU A 311 -4.73 -13.07 23.26
N ILE A 312 -5.73 -13.50 24.03
CA ILE A 312 -6.48 -12.63 24.95
C ILE A 312 -5.59 -12.11 26.08
N LYS A 313 -4.70 -12.95 26.61
CA LYS A 313 -3.82 -12.62 27.72
C LYS A 313 -2.67 -11.71 27.28
N ASP A 314 -1.99 -12.09 26.20
CA ASP A 314 -0.74 -11.44 25.80
C ASP A 314 -0.99 -10.21 24.92
N PHE A 315 -2.15 -10.12 24.26
CA PHE A 315 -2.53 -9.01 23.38
C PHE A 315 -3.91 -8.41 23.73
N PRO A 316 -4.08 -7.84 24.94
CA PRO A 316 -5.36 -7.31 25.40
C PRO A 316 -5.87 -6.14 24.56
N GLU A 317 -5.00 -5.45 23.83
CA GLU A 317 -5.36 -4.36 22.93
C GLU A 317 -5.52 -4.78 21.47
N SER A 318 -5.40 -6.07 21.14
CA SER A 318 -5.51 -6.54 19.76
C SER A 318 -6.85 -6.17 19.13
N LYS A 319 -6.82 -5.82 17.84
CA LYS A 319 -8.04 -5.68 17.02
C LYS A 319 -8.75 -7.02 16.79
N PHE A 320 -8.04 -8.14 16.96
CA PHE A 320 -8.56 -9.50 16.80
C PHE A 320 -9.17 -10.07 18.08
N LEU A 321 -9.24 -9.28 19.16
CA LEU A 321 -9.77 -9.75 20.44
C LEU A 321 -11.24 -10.18 20.32
N VAL A 322 -12.07 -9.39 19.63
CA VAL A 322 -13.50 -9.70 19.42
C VAL A 322 -13.64 -11.04 18.69
N ASP A 323 -12.92 -11.23 17.57
CA ASP A 323 -12.87 -12.48 16.82
C ASP A 323 -12.49 -13.68 17.69
N ALA A 324 -11.53 -13.50 18.60
CA ALA A 324 -11.04 -14.56 19.47
C ALA A 324 -12.08 -14.97 20.54
N TYR A 325 -12.73 -13.99 21.19
CA TYR A 325 -13.79 -14.25 22.15
C TYR A 325 -15.03 -14.88 21.48
N LEU A 326 -15.41 -14.43 20.29
CA LEU A 326 -16.53 -14.99 19.54
C LEU A 326 -16.25 -16.45 19.14
N LEU A 327 -15.03 -16.75 18.65
CA LEU A 327 -14.65 -18.13 18.35
C LEU A 327 -14.64 -19.01 19.60
N TRP A 328 -14.14 -18.50 20.72
CA TRP A 328 -14.14 -19.24 21.98
C TRP A 328 -15.57 -19.50 22.48
N ALA A 329 -16.46 -18.51 22.37
CA ALA A 329 -17.87 -18.66 22.72
C ALA A 329 -18.57 -19.67 21.81
N GLU A 330 -18.28 -19.69 20.51
CA GLU A 330 -18.80 -20.69 19.57
C GLU A 330 -18.38 -22.11 19.98
N ILE A 331 -17.10 -22.30 20.34
CA ILE A 331 -16.58 -23.57 20.84
C ILE A 331 -17.36 -24.01 22.09
N LEU A 332 -17.51 -23.14 23.08
CA LEU A 332 -18.23 -23.45 24.32
C LEU A 332 -19.72 -23.74 24.09
N LYS A 333 -20.36 -23.01 23.17
CA LYS A 333 -21.75 -23.27 22.78
C LYS A 333 -21.92 -24.66 22.18
N LYS A 334 -20.99 -25.11 21.34
CA LYS A 334 -21.02 -26.45 20.75
C LYS A 334 -20.76 -27.55 21.79
N ASP A 335 -19.96 -27.27 22.80
CA ASP A 335 -19.72 -28.15 23.94
C ASP A 335 -20.91 -28.18 24.93
N GLY A 336 -21.87 -27.25 24.79
CA GLY A 336 -23.05 -27.11 25.64
C GLY A 336 -22.82 -26.26 26.90
N ASP A 337 -21.60 -25.75 27.11
CA ASP A 337 -21.27 -24.86 28.24
C ASP A 337 -21.68 -23.40 27.96
N LEU A 338 -22.99 -23.19 27.88
CA LEU A 338 -23.59 -21.88 27.67
C LEU A 338 -23.30 -20.90 28.82
N LEU A 339 -23.08 -21.40 30.04
CA LEU A 339 -22.79 -20.56 31.20
C LEU A 339 -21.41 -19.93 31.11
N LYS A 340 -20.39 -20.72 30.72
CA LYS A 340 -19.04 -20.19 30.50
C LYS A 340 -18.98 -19.30 29.26
N ALA A 341 -19.69 -19.65 28.19
CA ALA A 341 -19.79 -18.79 27.00
C ALA A 341 -20.35 -17.40 27.36
N LYS A 342 -21.39 -17.36 28.19
CA LYS A 342 -21.96 -16.12 28.73
C LYS A 342 -20.94 -15.33 29.55
N GLU A 343 -20.20 -16.00 30.43
CA GLU A 343 -19.21 -15.36 31.30
C GLU A 343 -18.10 -14.65 30.50
N ILE A 344 -17.48 -15.35 29.54
CA ILE A 344 -16.37 -14.79 28.76
C ILE A 344 -16.78 -13.59 27.91
N LEU A 345 -17.96 -13.65 27.26
CA LEU A 345 -18.43 -12.54 26.43
C LEU A 345 -18.90 -11.35 27.29
N SER A 346 -19.45 -11.62 28.48
CA SER A 346 -19.81 -10.57 29.43
C SER A 346 -18.56 -9.85 29.95
N ASP A 347 -17.46 -10.56 30.19
CA ASP A 347 -16.19 -9.94 30.57
C ASP A 347 -15.63 -9.03 29.46
N LEU A 348 -15.72 -9.48 28.19
CA LEU A 348 -15.32 -8.66 27.05
C LEU A 348 -16.11 -7.34 26.99
N LEU A 349 -17.45 -7.38 27.14
CA LEU A 349 -18.28 -6.17 27.09
C LEU A 349 -18.01 -5.18 28.22
N LYS A 350 -17.54 -5.62 29.39
CA LYS A 350 -17.12 -4.71 30.46
C LYS A 350 -15.91 -3.86 30.04
N ARG A 351 -15.00 -4.44 29.25
CA ARG A 351 -13.76 -3.78 28.79
C ARG A 351 -13.95 -3.04 27.48
N ARG A 352 -14.73 -3.61 26.56
CA ARG A 352 -15.06 -3.06 25.24
C ARG A 352 -16.57 -2.97 25.08
N PRO A 353 -17.20 -1.90 25.61
CA PRO A 353 -18.62 -1.66 25.45
C PRO A 353 -19.00 -1.50 23.97
N HIS A 354 -20.25 -1.81 23.61
CA HIS A 354 -20.83 -1.59 22.28
C HIS A 354 -20.22 -2.42 21.14
N GLN A 355 -19.97 -3.71 21.38
CA GLN A 355 -19.59 -4.65 20.32
C GLN A 355 -20.85 -5.37 19.81
N PRO A 356 -21.38 -5.02 18.64
CA PRO A 356 -22.71 -5.46 18.21
C PRO A 356 -22.78 -6.97 17.96
N ASP A 357 -21.73 -7.58 17.40
CA ASP A 357 -21.63 -9.04 17.22
C ASP A 357 -21.62 -9.79 18.56
N VAL A 358 -20.95 -9.24 19.57
CA VAL A 358 -20.89 -9.82 20.93
C VAL A 358 -22.24 -9.71 21.64
N LEU A 359 -22.95 -8.59 21.45
CA LEU A 359 -24.30 -8.40 21.98
C LEU A 359 -25.29 -9.40 21.36
N LEU A 360 -25.21 -9.60 20.04
CA LEU A 360 -25.99 -10.62 19.33
C LEU A 360 -25.74 -12.02 19.88
N GLU A 361 -24.47 -12.42 20.00
CA GLU A 361 -24.11 -13.74 20.50
C GLU A 361 -24.51 -13.95 21.96
N LEU A 362 -24.36 -12.93 22.82
CA LEU A 362 -24.88 -13.00 24.19
C LEU A 362 -26.40 -13.16 24.20
N GLY A 363 -27.13 -12.42 23.37
CA GLY A 363 -28.58 -12.59 23.22
C GLY A 363 -28.95 -14.04 22.88
N ALA A 364 -28.23 -14.66 21.94
CA ALA A 364 -28.43 -16.06 21.56
C ALA A 364 -28.12 -17.03 22.71
N ILE A 365 -27.08 -16.77 23.49
CA ILE A 365 -26.72 -17.59 24.66
C ILE A 365 -27.80 -17.48 25.75
N TYR A 366 -28.27 -16.27 26.09
CA TYR A 366 -29.34 -16.07 27.07
C TYR A 366 -30.65 -16.71 26.59
N PHE A 367 -30.97 -16.63 25.29
CA PHE A 367 -32.13 -17.29 24.72
C PHE A 367 -32.04 -18.82 24.87
N GLY A 368 -30.88 -19.42 24.57
CA GLY A 368 -30.64 -20.85 24.76
C GLY A 368 -30.74 -21.30 26.22
N LEU A 369 -30.35 -20.43 27.16
CA LEU A 369 -30.52 -20.62 28.60
C LEU A 369 -31.96 -20.38 29.09
N LYS A 370 -32.89 -20.00 28.21
CA LYS A 370 -34.29 -19.64 28.49
C LYS A 370 -34.48 -18.36 29.33
N TYR A 371 -33.45 -17.52 29.40
CA TYR A 371 -33.51 -16.18 29.98
C TYR A 371 -33.94 -15.16 28.92
N TYR A 372 -35.21 -15.27 28.51
CA TYR A 372 -35.72 -14.56 27.34
C TYR A 372 -35.79 -13.03 27.50
N ALA A 373 -35.97 -12.53 28.73
CA ALA A 373 -36.03 -11.09 28.99
C ALA A 373 -34.65 -10.44 28.79
N GLU A 374 -33.60 -11.10 29.29
CA GLU A 374 -32.22 -10.70 29.09
C GLU A 374 -31.81 -10.83 27.62
N ALA A 375 -32.19 -11.93 26.97
CA ALA A 375 -31.96 -12.12 25.54
C ALA A 375 -32.56 -10.98 24.71
N LEU A 376 -33.82 -10.63 24.97
CA LEU A 376 -34.50 -9.50 24.33
C LEU A 376 -33.70 -8.20 24.50
N ASN A 377 -33.25 -7.89 25.73
CA ASN A 377 -32.49 -6.66 25.98
C ASN A 377 -31.18 -6.61 25.17
N TYR A 378 -30.43 -7.72 25.12
CA TYR A 378 -29.19 -7.79 24.34
C TYR A 378 -29.44 -7.65 22.83
N TYR A 379 -30.50 -8.27 22.30
CA TYR A 379 -30.86 -8.12 20.88
C TYR A 379 -31.26 -6.69 20.51
N LEU A 380 -31.99 -5.98 21.39
CA LEU A 380 -32.32 -4.58 21.15
C LEU A 380 -31.07 -3.68 21.19
N GLN A 381 -30.15 -3.91 22.12
CA GLN A 381 -28.87 -3.20 22.16
C GLN A 381 -28.02 -3.48 20.91
N ALA A 382 -27.99 -4.73 20.44
CA ALA A 382 -27.31 -5.10 19.20
C ALA A 382 -27.93 -4.37 17.99
N SER A 383 -29.26 -4.35 17.90
CA SER A 383 -29.98 -3.64 16.82
C SER A 383 -29.61 -2.15 16.76
N GLU A 384 -29.56 -1.47 17.91
CA GLU A 384 -29.16 -0.05 17.98
C GLU A 384 -27.69 0.14 17.61
N ALA A 385 -26.80 -0.75 18.07
CA ALA A 385 -25.39 -0.71 17.73
C ALA A 385 -25.14 -0.96 16.22
N PHE A 386 -26.03 -1.68 15.54
CA PHE A 386 -26.02 -1.89 14.08
C PHE A 386 -26.80 -0.82 13.28
N LYS A 387 -27.16 0.34 13.84
CA LYS A 387 -28.00 1.34 13.13
C LYS A 387 -27.53 1.73 11.72
N ASP A 388 -26.23 1.70 11.45
CA ASP A 388 -25.64 2.00 10.14
C ASP A 388 -25.63 0.77 9.20
N GLN A 389 -25.74 -0.43 9.76
CA GLN A 389 -25.84 -1.73 9.07
C GLN A 389 -27.27 -2.25 9.13
N ARG A 390 -28.15 -1.64 8.33
CA ARG A 390 -29.61 -1.82 8.38
C ARG A 390 -30.08 -3.28 8.40
N ASP A 391 -29.48 -4.15 7.59
CA ASP A 391 -29.85 -5.57 7.54
C ASP A 391 -29.43 -6.34 8.80
N GLU A 392 -28.28 -6.03 9.39
CA GLU A 392 -27.85 -6.63 10.65
C GLU A 392 -28.70 -6.12 11.83
N SER A 393 -29.05 -4.84 11.82
CA SER A 393 -30.00 -4.26 12.77
C SER A 393 -31.37 -4.94 12.66
N ALA A 394 -31.85 -5.22 11.44
CA ALA A 394 -33.10 -5.94 11.19
C ALA A 394 -33.06 -7.38 11.72
N LYS A 395 -31.97 -8.11 11.46
CA LYS A 395 -31.78 -9.48 11.97
C LYS A 395 -31.80 -9.49 13.50
N ALA A 396 -31.14 -8.54 14.16
CA ALA A 396 -31.19 -8.41 15.61
C ALA A 396 -32.63 -8.15 16.12
N LEU A 397 -33.42 -7.32 15.44
CA LEU A 397 -34.84 -7.12 15.77
C LEU A 397 -35.70 -8.37 15.56
N ILE A 398 -35.39 -9.20 14.56
CA ILE A 398 -36.08 -10.48 14.37
C ILE A 398 -35.80 -11.40 15.56
N GLN A 399 -34.55 -11.48 16.02
CA GLN A 399 -34.20 -12.26 17.21
C GLN A 399 -34.84 -11.70 18.49
N ALA A 400 -34.97 -10.38 18.61
CA ALA A 400 -35.74 -9.72 19.67
C ALA A 400 -37.23 -10.12 19.62
N GLY A 401 -37.81 -10.21 18.42
CA GLY A 401 -39.16 -10.73 18.21
C GLY A 401 -39.32 -12.17 18.68
N ASP A 402 -38.37 -13.04 18.33
CA ASP A 402 -38.36 -14.46 18.73
C ASP A 402 -38.25 -14.59 20.27
N ALA A 403 -37.43 -13.76 20.93
CA ALA A 403 -37.35 -13.66 22.39
C ALA A 403 -38.66 -13.19 23.04
N ALA A 404 -39.31 -12.16 22.50
CA ALA A 404 -40.60 -11.69 22.99
C ALA A 404 -41.71 -12.73 22.83
N LEU A 405 -41.71 -13.46 21.71
CA LEU A 405 -42.67 -14.52 21.44
C LEU A 405 -42.51 -15.68 22.44
N ALA A 406 -41.27 -16.05 22.76
CA ALA A 406 -40.98 -17.07 23.78
C ALA A 406 -41.45 -16.68 25.20
N MET A 407 -41.67 -15.39 25.47
CA MET A 407 -42.28 -14.88 26.70
C MET A 407 -43.80 -14.74 26.62
N ASN A 408 -44.44 -15.17 25.53
CA ASN A 408 -45.85 -14.95 25.21
C ASN A 408 -46.25 -13.46 25.01
N ASP A 409 -45.28 -12.58 24.74
CA ASP A 409 -45.53 -11.18 24.41
C ASP A 409 -45.72 -10.99 22.91
N THR A 410 -46.87 -11.46 22.42
CA THR A 410 -47.22 -11.43 20.99
C THR A 410 -47.34 -10.02 20.44
N THR A 411 -47.66 -9.04 21.30
CA THR A 411 -47.81 -7.64 20.88
C THR A 411 -46.45 -7.04 20.54
N ASN A 412 -45.46 -7.19 21.44
CA ASN A 412 -44.12 -6.66 21.18
C ASN A 412 -43.38 -7.49 20.13
N ALA A 413 -43.58 -8.82 20.09
CA ALA A 413 -43.00 -9.67 19.04
C ALA A 413 -43.39 -9.19 17.64
N LYS A 414 -44.70 -8.97 17.40
CA LYS A 414 -45.20 -8.44 16.13
C LYS A 414 -44.62 -7.08 15.80
N ARG A 415 -44.48 -6.19 16.79
CA ARG A 415 -43.87 -4.87 16.62
C ARG A 415 -42.41 -4.99 16.18
N TYR A 416 -41.63 -5.87 16.80
CA TYR A 416 -40.22 -6.03 16.44
C TYR A 416 -40.04 -6.60 15.03
N TYR A 417 -40.84 -7.60 14.64
CA TYR A 417 -40.80 -8.11 13.27
C TYR A 417 -41.17 -7.04 12.24
N LEU A 418 -42.24 -6.26 12.48
CA LEU A 418 -42.64 -5.17 11.59
C LEU A 418 -41.52 -4.12 11.45
N ASN A 419 -40.92 -3.71 12.57
CA ASN A 419 -39.80 -2.77 12.55
C ASN A 419 -38.60 -3.33 11.77
N ALA A 420 -38.27 -4.62 11.94
CA ALA A 420 -37.22 -5.28 11.16
C ALA A 420 -37.48 -5.21 9.66
N GLY A 421 -38.73 -5.47 9.22
CA GLY A 421 -39.12 -5.40 7.81
C GLY A 421 -39.04 -3.98 7.23
N LEU A 422 -39.32 -2.96 8.04
CA LEU A 422 -39.22 -1.55 7.64
C LEU A 422 -37.78 -1.08 7.45
N ILE A 423 -36.85 -1.53 8.31
CA ILE A 423 -35.45 -1.10 8.24
C ILE A 423 -34.62 -1.93 7.26
N ALA A 424 -34.98 -3.19 7.02
CA ALA A 424 -34.27 -4.08 6.11
C ALA A 424 -34.19 -3.52 4.69
N VAL A 425 -33.03 -3.66 4.08
CA VAL A 425 -32.75 -3.28 2.69
C VAL A 425 -32.89 -4.49 1.78
N SER A 426 -32.29 -5.63 2.16
CA SER A 426 -32.33 -6.84 1.36
C SER A 426 -33.69 -7.53 1.40
N GLU A 427 -34.06 -8.11 0.27
CA GLU A 427 -35.32 -8.85 0.12
C GLU A 427 -35.34 -10.11 1.00
N GLU A 428 -34.18 -10.74 1.20
CA GLU A 428 -34.02 -11.90 2.07
C GLU A 428 -34.46 -11.59 3.51
N VAL A 429 -33.97 -10.49 4.08
CA VAL A 429 -34.27 -10.12 5.48
C VAL A 429 -35.71 -9.63 5.61
N LYS A 430 -36.25 -8.93 4.61
CA LYS A 430 -37.68 -8.56 4.56
C LYS A 430 -38.57 -9.79 4.57
N ASN A 431 -38.26 -10.77 3.72
CA ASN A 431 -39.01 -12.02 3.65
C ASN A 431 -38.95 -12.79 4.98
N LEU A 432 -37.78 -12.81 5.63
CA LEU A 432 -37.64 -13.44 6.94
C LEU A 432 -38.57 -12.80 7.99
N SER A 433 -38.65 -11.48 8.03
CA SER A 433 -39.59 -10.76 8.90
C SER A 433 -41.06 -11.11 8.61
N ILE A 434 -41.46 -11.13 7.33
CA ILE A 434 -42.83 -11.47 6.91
C ILE A 434 -43.20 -12.90 7.32
N VAL A 435 -42.28 -13.85 7.11
CA VAL A 435 -42.48 -15.25 7.50
C VAL A 435 -42.73 -15.35 9.01
N ARG A 436 -41.96 -14.64 9.83
CA ARG A 436 -42.17 -14.62 11.29
C ARG A 436 -43.52 -14.06 11.68
N ILE A 437 -43.97 -12.97 11.07
CA ILE A 437 -45.29 -12.37 11.33
C ILE A 437 -46.41 -13.38 11.00
N ASN A 438 -46.31 -14.06 9.87
CA ASN A 438 -47.32 -15.03 9.44
C ASN A 438 -47.36 -16.29 10.33
N GLN A 439 -46.23 -16.67 10.95
CA GLN A 439 -46.15 -17.80 11.87
C GLN A 439 -46.75 -17.53 13.27
N MET A 440 -47.14 -16.28 13.57
CA MET A 440 -47.78 -15.92 14.84
C MET A 440 -49.31 -16.13 14.86
N HIS A 441 -49.89 -16.44 13.70
CA HIS A 441 -51.31 -16.76 13.50
C HIS A 441 -51.51 -18.26 13.51
#